data_AF-A0A925MFA3-F1
#
_entry.id   AF-A0A925MFA3-F1
#
_cell.length_a   1.000
_cell.length_b   1.000
_cell.length_c   1.000
_cell.angle_alpha   90.00
_cell.angle_beta   90.00
_cell.angle_gamma   90.00
#
_symmetry.space_group_name_H-M   'P 1'
#
loop_
_entity.id
_entity.type
_entity.pdbx_description
1 polymer ?
#
loop_
_entity_poly.entity_id
_entity_poly.type
_entity_poly.pdbx_seq_one_letter_code
_entity_poly.pdbx_strand_id
1 'polypeptide(L)'
;MLAVTVGFAAAGCVTSAATLCGDLRCPAGRACVRETCVDQSVVTACAALREADACSLAEVGNGTCHNGLCIVGTCGDGTINAIDACDGADLGNKTCLDFGSTSAAGLACTADCAFDTRQCTAFCGDGVQDSAEACDGADFGTETCISQGFYGGRLSCTNECTINDSSCSGTCGDGVHNGLEQCDGVDFGVTTCAGRGYLGAVSPPLCDAACGFAASSCTCGGVLCAQRTQTCVVVDDIPTCEAN
;
A
#
# COMPACT_ATOMS: atom_id res chain seq x y z
N MET A 1 4.21 -90.31 -57.61
CA MET A 1 3.80 -88.90 -57.43
C MET A 1 4.38 -88.42 -56.10
N LEU A 2 5.51 -87.70 -56.15
CA LEU A 2 6.14 -87.08 -54.97
C LEU A 2 6.05 -85.57 -55.21
N ALA A 3 5.22 -84.89 -54.42
CA ALA A 3 4.96 -83.46 -54.58
C ALA A 3 6.11 -82.65 -53.97
N VAL A 4 6.73 -81.78 -54.79
CA VAL A 4 7.71 -80.80 -54.33
C VAL A 4 6.95 -79.53 -53.93
N THR A 5 6.92 -79.24 -52.64
CA THR A 5 6.38 -77.98 -52.10
C THR A 5 7.47 -76.91 -52.12
N VAL A 6 7.31 -75.89 -52.96
CA VAL A 6 8.15 -74.69 -52.98
C VAL A 6 7.52 -73.65 -52.06
N GLY A 7 8.17 -73.36 -50.93
CA GLY A 7 7.77 -72.31 -50.01
C GLY A 7 8.27 -70.94 -50.49
N PHE A 8 7.36 -70.03 -50.81
CA PHE A 8 7.68 -68.61 -51.06
C PHE A 8 7.87 -67.90 -49.72
N ALA A 9 9.08 -67.36 -49.49
CA ALA A 9 9.32 -66.44 -48.38
C ALA A 9 8.68 -65.08 -48.70
N ALA A 10 7.67 -64.70 -47.91
CA ALA A 10 7.08 -63.37 -47.97
C ALA A 10 8.09 -62.34 -47.42
N ALA A 11 8.68 -61.52 -48.29
CA ALA A 11 9.40 -60.32 -47.89
C ALA A 11 8.37 -59.27 -47.44
N GLY A 12 8.12 -59.16 -46.15
CA GLY A 12 7.31 -58.08 -45.59
C GLY A 12 8.09 -56.76 -45.63
N CYS A 13 7.59 -55.76 -46.35
CA CYS A 13 8.10 -54.40 -46.23
C CYS A 13 7.83 -53.89 -44.82
N VAL A 14 8.88 -53.60 -44.06
CA VAL A 14 8.75 -52.81 -42.82
C VAL A 14 8.43 -51.39 -43.27
N THR A 15 7.16 -50.99 -43.25
CA THR A 15 6.79 -49.59 -43.47
C THR A 15 7.26 -48.81 -42.26
N SER A 16 8.43 -48.18 -42.38
CA SER A 16 8.91 -47.24 -41.38
C SER A 16 7.88 -46.12 -41.25
N ALA A 17 7.21 -46.00 -40.10
CA ALA A 17 6.29 -44.90 -39.77
C ALA A 17 7.04 -43.58 -39.52
N ALA A 18 8.13 -43.36 -40.26
CA ALA A 18 9.00 -42.20 -40.14
C ALA A 18 8.52 -41.08 -41.06
N THR A 19 8.42 -39.88 -40.52
CA THR A 19 7.97 -38.68 -41.25
C THR A 19 9.19 -37.92 -41.78
N LEU A 20 9.16 -37.48 -43.04
CA LEU A 20 10.21 -36.63 -43.62
C LEU A 20 10.12 -35.20 -43.07
N CYS A 21 11.26 -34.61 -42.70
CA CYS A 21 11.35 -33.29 -42.12
C CYS A 21 12.60 -32.56 -42.61
N GLY A 22 12.52 -31.97 -43.80
CA GLY A 22 13.71 -31.51 -44.52
C GLY A 22 14.67 -32.68 -44.76
N ASP A 23 15.91 -32.55 -44.31
CA ASP A 23 16.94 -33.59 -44.40
C ASP A 23 16.82 -34.68 -43.30
N LEU A 24 15.93 -34.49 -42.31
CA LEU A 24 15.72 -35.45 -41.22
C LEU A 24 14.59 -36.44 -41.54
N ARG A 25 14.70 -37.64 -40.95
CA ARG A 25 13.58 -38.59 -40.83
C ARG A 25 13.20 -38.72 -39.36
N CYS A 26 12.05 -38.16 -39.01
CA CYS A 26 11.53 -38.25 -37.66
C CYS A 26 11.03 -39.68 -37.39
N PRO A 27 11.40 -40.31 -36.25
CA PRO A 27 10.90 -41.63 -35.87
C PRO A 27 9.38 -41.67 -35.70
N ALA A 28 8.82 -42.87 -35.59
CA ALA A 28 7.41 -43.06 -35.28
C ALA A 28 7.05 -42.34 -33.96
N GLY A 29 5.93 -41.61 -33.95
CA GLY A 29 5.49 -40.82 -32.79
C GLY A 29 6.08 -39.40 -32.70
N ARG A 30 6.84 -38.96 -33.71
CA ARG A 30 7.39 -37.59 -33.80
C ARG A 30 6.77 -36.83 -34.98
N ALA A 31 6.48 -35.54 -34.75
CA ALA A 31 6.03 -34.59 -35.76
C ALA A 31 7.21 -33.79 -36.32
N CYS A 32 7.12 -33.38 -37.59
CA CYS A 32 8.02 -32.39 -38.16
C CYS A 32 7.51 -30.97 -37.89
N VAL A 33 8.29 -30.16 -37.19
CA VAL A 33 8.00 -28.74 -36.99
C VAL A 33 9.25 -27.92 -37.26
N ARG A 34 9.21 -27.05 -38.28
CA ARG A 34 10.33 -26.18 -38.69
C ARG A 34 11.67 -26.94 -38.76
N GLU A 35 11.70 -28.03 -39.53
CA GLU A 35 12.89 -28.89 -39.72
C GLU A 35 13.41 -29.56 -38.45
N THR A 36 12.62 -29.62 -37.38
CA THR A 36 12.97 -30.30 -36.13
C THR A 36 11.95 -31.39 -35.80
N CYS A 37 12.43 -32.55 -35.33
CA CYS A 37 11.59 -33.66 -34.91
C CYS A 37 11.14 -33.49 -33.44
N VAL A 38 9.94 -32.96 -33.24
CA VAL A 38 9.33 -32.80 -31.91
C VAL A 38 8.40 -33.98 -31.61
N ASP A 39 8.12 -34.24 -30.34
CA ASP A 39 7.16 -35.27 -29.97
C ASP A 39 5.77 -34.92 -30.52
N GLN A 40 5.04 -35.91 -31.04
CA GLN A 40 3.71 -35.69 -31.60
C GLN A 40 2.77 -35.08 -30.56
N SER A 41 2.93 -35.45 -29.28
CA SER A 41 2.14 -34.92 -28.17
C SER A 41 2.21 -33.40 -28.05
N VAL A 42 3.38 -32.79 -28.27
CA VAL A 42 3.62 -31.34 -28.21
C VAL A 42 2.74 -30.59 -29.21
N VAL A 43 2.54 -31.17 -30.40
CA VAL A 43 1.72 -30.57 -31.46
C VAL A 43 0.24 -30.85 -31.23
N THR A 44 -0.11 -32.10 -30.89
CA THR A 44 -1.53 -32.48 -30.72
C THR A 44 -2.16 -31.81 -29.51
N ALA A 45 -1.38 -31.51 -28.47
CA ALA A 45 -1.87 -30.79 -27.28
C ALA A 45 -2.39 -29.39 -27.61
N CYS A 46 -1.97 -28.78 -28.72
CA CYS A 46 -2.39 -27.45 -29.15
C CYS A 46 -3.15 -27.41 -30.49
N ALA A 47 -3.39 -28.56 -31.11
CA ALA A 47 -3.96 -28.64 -32.47
C ALA A 47 -5.39 -28.06 -32.58
N ALA A 48 -6.14 -28.03 -31.47
CA ALA A 48 -7.50 -27.49 -31.39
C ALA A 48 -7.62 -26.32 -30.41
N LEU A 49 -6.49 -25.78 -29.95
CA LEU A 49 -6.41 -24.69 -28.99
C LEU A 49 -5.90 -23.42 -29.66
N ARG A 50 -6.23 -22.27 -29.06
CA ARG A 50 -5.77 -20.95 -29.50
C ARG A 50 -4.40 -20.63 -28.90
N GLU A 51 -3.78 -19.59 -29.42
CA GLU A 51 -2.58 -19.02 -28.84
C GLU A 51 -2.81 -18.64 -27.36
N ALA A 52 -1.84 -18.97 -26.50
CA ALA A 52 -1.88 -18.81 -25.05
C ALA A 52 -2.91 -19.67 -24.29
N ASP A 53 -3.68 -20.53 -24.96
CA ASP A 53 -4.52 -21.52 -24.26
C ASP A 53 -3.65 -22.52 -23.49
N ALA A 54 -4.12 -22.95 -22.34
CA ALA A 54 -3.46 -23.96 -21.52
C ALA A 54 -3.46 -25.32 -22.23
N CYS A 55 -2.29 -25.97 -22.27
CA CYS A 55 -2.09 -27.30 -22.80
C CYS A 55 -1.42 -28.19 -21.74
N SER A 56 -1.49 -29.51 -21.89
CA SER A 56 -0.81 -30.43 -20.99
C SER A 56 -0.19 -31.59 -21.76
N LEU A 57 1.02 -31.96 -21.35
CA LEU A 57 1.75 -33.13 -21.84
C LEU A 57 1.84 -34.13 -20.69
N ALA A 58 1.28 -35.32 -20.91
CA ALA A 58 1.08 -36.32 -19.86
C ALA A 58 2.36 -36.69 -19.08
N GLU A 59 3.54 -36.60 -19.71
CA GLU A 59 4.82 -36.97 -19.10
C GLU A 59 5.67 -35.77 -18.66
N VAL A 60 5.35 -34.55 -19.11
CA VAL A 60 6.21 -33.38 -18.91
C VAL A 60 5.57 -32.37 -17.98
N GLY A 61 4.28 -32.09 -18.15
CA GLY A 61 3.56 -31.10 -17.34
C GLY A 61 2.64 -30.21 -18.18
N ASN A 62 2.16 -29.15 -17.54
CA ASN A 62 1.29 -28.17 -18.15
C ASN A 62 2.12 -27.11 -18.90
N GLY A 63 1.51 -26.48 -19.89
CA GLY A 63 2.14 -25.44 -20.68
C GLY A 63 1.11 -24.53 -21.33
N THR A 64 1.55 -23.71 -22.27
CA THR A 64 0.66 -22.93 -23.13
C THR A 64 0.95 -23.15 -24.60
N CYS A 65 -0.08 -22.99 -25.42
CA CYS A 65 0.06 -23.04 -26.85
C CYS A 65 0.75 -21.81 -27.41
N HIS A 66 1.87 -22.02 -28.09
CA HIS A 66 2.58 -20.99 -28.84
C HIS A 66 2.87 -21.50 -30.25
N ASN A 67 2.33 -20.85 -31.29
CA ASN A 67 2.50 -21.26 -32.68
C ASN A 67 2.10 -22.74 -32.94
N GLY A 68 1.04 -23.22 -32.27
CA GLY A 68 0.55 -24.60 -32.40
C GLY A 68 1.39 -25.67 -31.70
N LEU A 69 2.37 -25.27 -30.88
CA LEU A 69 3.18 -26.14 -30.02
C LEU A 69 2.81 -25.91 -28.55
N CYS A 70 2.72 -26.97 -27.77
CA CYS A 70 2.61 -26.89 -26.33
C CYS A 70 3.98 -26.62 -25.72
N ILE A 71 4.22 -25.36 -25.36
CA ILE A 71 5.44 -24.95 -24.65
C ILE A 71 5.18 -25.14 -23.16
N VAL A 72 5.81 -26.16 -22.58
CA VAL A 72 5.82 -26.39 -21.14
C VAL A 72 6.80 -25.39 -20.52
N GLY A 73 6.28 -24.50 -19.68
CA GLY A 73 7.13 -23.68 -18.80
C GLY A 73 7.62 -24.57 -17.67
N THR A 74 8.89 -24.45 -17.30
CA THR A 74 9.45 -25.27 -16.22
C THR A 74 9.60 -24.37 -15.01
N CYS A 75 8.82 -24.59 -13.97
CA CYS A 75 9.01 -23.85 -12.74
C CYS A 75 10.39 -24.13 -12.14
N GLY A 76 11.12 -23.07 -11.80
CA GLY A 76 12.47 -23.12 -11.26
C GLY A 76 13.57 -23.05 -12.32
N ASP A 77 13.25 -22.65 -13.56
CA ASP A 77 14.26 -22.44 -14.62
C ASP A 77 14.89 -21.03 -14.58
N GLY A 78 14.43 -20.19 -13.66
CA GLY A 78 14.91 -18.82 -13.45
C GLY A 78 14.32 -17.80 -14.41
N THR A 79 13.31 -18.18 -15.21
CA THR A 79 12.61 -17.27 -16.13
C THR A 79 11.10 -17.42 -16.02
N ILE A 80 10.38 -16.29 -16.00
CA ILE A 80 8.92 -16.35 -16.03
C ILE A 80 8.43 -16.75 -17.43
N ASN A 81 7.86 -17.94 -17.54
CA ASN A 81 7.20 -18.42 -18.76
C ASN A 81 5.68 -18.19 -18.70
N ALA A 82 4.99 -18.58 -19.77
CA ALA A 82 3.56 -18.33 -19.94
C ALA A 82 2.62 -18.99 -18.91
N ILE A 83 3.12 -19.93 -18.10
CA ILE A 83 2.35 -20.54 -16.99
C ILE A 83 2.85 -20.14 -15.60
N ASP A 84 3.95 -19.39 -15.50
CA ASP A 84 4.57 -19.02 -14.23
C ASP A 84 4.06 -17.64 -13.80
N ALA A 85 3.65 -17.49 -12.54
CA ALA A 85 3.38 -16.15 -11.99
C ALA A 85 4.68 -15.45 -11.58
N CYS A 86 5.67 -16.24 -11.17
CA CYS A 86 7.04 -15.90 -10.82
C CYS A 86 7.93 -17.14 -11.06
N ASP A 87 9.26 -16.99 -11.11
CA ASP A 87 10.19 -18.11 -11.12
C ASP A 87 11.42 -17.81 -10.26
N GLY A 88 11.55 -18.53 -9.13
CA GLY A 88 12.67 -18.36 -8.22
C GLY A 88 12.78 -16.92 -7.70
N ALA A 89 13.79 -16.19 -8.16
CA ALA A 89 14.01 -14.77 -7.82
C ALA A 89 13.39 -13.80 -8.85
N ASP A 90 12.99 -14.29 -10.02
CA ASP A 90 12.25 -13.49 -10.99
C ASP A 90 10.79 -13.40 -10.53
N LEU A 91 10.46 -12.28 -9.87
CA LEU A 91 9.11 -12.01 -9.38
C LEU A 91 8.28 -11.19 -10.38
N GLY A 92 8.78 -10.94 -11.61
CA GLY A 92 8.04 -10.20 -12.62
C GLY A 92 7.78 -8.74 -12.23
N ASN A 93 8.72 -8.14 -11.49
CA ASN A 93 8.59 -6.82 -10.86
C ASN A 93 7.43 -6.71 -9.84
N LYS A 94 6.88 -7.83 -9.37
CA LYS A 94 5.92 -7.84 -8.28
C LYS A 94 6.61 -7.73 -6.94
N THR A 95 5.92 -7.08 -6.01
CA THR A 95 6.33 -6.91 -4.62
C THR A 95 5.13 -7.16 -3.71
N CYS A 96 5.34 -7.20 -2.40
CA CYS A 96 4.21 -7.31 -1.46
C CYS A 96 3.20 -6.14 -1.58
N LEU A 97 3.61 -5.00 -2.15
CA LEU A 97 2.71 -3.88 -2.46
C LEU A 97 1.59 -4.28 -3.44
N ASP A 98 1.88 -5.19 -4.38
CA ASP A 98 0.88 -5.69 -5.34
C ASP A 98 -0.18 -6.57 -4.67
N PHE A 99 0.04 -7.00 -3.43
CA PHE A 99 -0.82 -7.88 -2.65
C PHE A 99 -1.41 -7.21 -1.40
N GLY A 100 -1.34 -5.88 -1.32
CA GLY A 100 -1.99 -5.09 -0.26
C GLY A 100 -1.14 -4.86 0.99
N SER A 101 0.14 -5.23 0.97
CA SER A 101 1.09 -4.79 2.01
C SER A 101 1.52 -3.34 1.73
N THR A 102 1.90 -2.62 2.79
CA THR A 102 2.53 -1.30 2.72
C THR A 102 4.07 -1.37 2.60
N SER A 103 4.63 -2.58 2.67
CA SER A 103 6.04 -2.89 2.42
C SER A 103 6.23 -3.64 1.10
N ALA A 104 7.33 -3.38 0.40
CA ALA A 104 7.68 -4.15 -0.81
C ALA A 104 8.37 -5.49 -0.49
N ALA A 105 8.91 -5.64 0.72
CA ALA A 105 9.78 -6.75 1.09
C ALA A 105 9.01 -8.02 1.47
N GLY A 106 9.64 -9.18 1.25
CA GLY A 106 9.15 -10.47 1.71
C GLY A 106 8.41 -11.31 0.66
N LEU A 107 8.13 -10.76 -0.52
CA LEU A 107 7.51 -11.55 -1.59
C LEU A 107 8.50 -12.60 -2.08
N ALA A 108 8.05 -13.85 -2.17
CA ALA A 108 8.83 -14.94 -2.69
C ALA A 108 8.04 -15.73 -3.75
N CYS A 109 8.74 -16.63 -4.44
CA CYS A 109 8.12 -17.56 -5.35
C CYS A 109 8.13 -18.97 -4.75
N THR A 110 6.98 -19.64 -4.77
CA THR A 110 6.87 -21.04 -4.33
C THR A 110 7.47 -22.00 -5.37
N ALA A 111 7.67 -23.27 -4.99
CA ALA A 111 8.10 -24.32 -5.90
C ALA A 111 7.07 -24.65 -7.02
N ASP A 112 5.85 -24.15 -6.89
CA ASP A 112 4.78 -24.27 -7.88
C ASP A 112 4.61 -22.98 -8.72
N CYS A 113 5.59 -22.07 -8.68
CA CYS A 113 5.61 -20.81 -9.42
C CYS A 113 4.42 -19.88 -9.16
N ALA A 114 3.85 -20.00 -7.97
CA ALA A 114 2.88 -19.07 -7.40
C ALA A 114 3.56 -18.11 -6.40
N PHE A 115 3.03 -16.89 -6.30
CA PHE A 115 3.49 -15.92 -5.31
C PHE A 115 3.25 -16.40 -3.87
N ASP A 116 4.28 -16.30 -3.04
CA ASP A 116 4.22 -16.56 -1.61
C ASP A 116 4.23 -15.23 -0.86
N THR A 117 3.08 -14.86 -0.30
CA THR A 117 2.89 -13.63 0.47
C THR A 117 3.04 -13.84 1.98
N ARG A 118 3.36 -15.05 2.45
CA ARG A 118 3.41 -15.35 3.90
C ARG A 118 4.51 -14.61 4.64
N GLN A 119 5.51 -14.10 3.93
CA GLN A 119 6.61 -13.31 4.48
C GLN A 119 6.44 -11.81 4.18
N CYS A 120 5.37 -11.40 3.49
CA CYS A 120 4.96 -10.01 3.47
C CYS A 120 4.59 -9.58 4.89
N THR A 121 4.99 -8.37 5.28
CA THR A 121 4.68 -7.74 6.57
C THR A 121 3.95 -6.42 6.32
N ALA A 122 3.53 -5.71 7.36
CA ALA A 122 2.88 -4.41 7.23
C ALA A 122 1.63 -4.48 6.35
N PHE A 123 0.65 -5.26 6.82
CA PHE A 123 -0.65 -5.32 6.17
C PHE A 123 -1.62 -4.43 6.91
N CYS A 124 -2.22 -3.50 6.19
CA CYS A 124 -3.21 -2.65 6.80
C CYS A 124 -4.44 -3.45 7.24
N GLY A 125 -4.75 -3.39 8.53
CA GLY A 125 -5.84 -4.13 9.16
C GLY A 125 -5.41 -5.46 9.81
N ASP A 126 -4.11 -5.70 9.99
CA ASP A 126 -3.60 -6.84 10.77
C ASP A 126 -3.58 -6.56 12.30
N GLY A 127 -3.85 -5.31 12.67
CA GLY A 127 -4.03 -4.84 14.03
C GLY A 127 -2.73 -4.46 14.75
N VAL A 128 -1.61 -4.40 14.04
CA VAL A 128 -0.31 -3.97 14.56
C VAL A 128 0.22 -2.83 13.71
N GLN A 129 0.57 -1.71 14.34
CA GLN A 129 1.24 -0.64 13.59
C GLN A 129 2.67 -1.05 13.23
N ASP A 130 2.87 -1.41 11.96
CA ASP A 130 4.20 -1.62 11.40
C ASP A 130 4.87 -0.31 10.97
N SER A 131 6.20 -0.31 10.79
CA SER A 131 6.97 0.91 10.48
C SER A 131 6.60 1.60 9.16
N ALA A 132 5.87 0.91 8.28
CA ALA A 132 5.39 1.46 7.02
C ALA A 132 3.98 2.10 7.16
N GLU A 133 3.33 1.97 8.31
CA GLU A 133 1.96 2.41 8.57
C GLU A 133 1.92 3.49 9.65
N ALA A 134 1.03 4.47 9.49
CA ALA A 134 0.85 5.52 10.50
C ALA A 134 -0.01 5.02 11.68
N CYS A 135 -0.84 4.01 11.45
CA CYS A 135 -1.67 3.33 12.42
C CYS A 135 -2.17 2.00 11.85
N ASP A 136 -2.66 1.11 12.71
CA ASP A 136 -3.53 -0.01 12.32
C ASP A 136 -4.64 -0.19 13.36
N GLY A 137 -5.89 -0.01 12.92
CA GLY A 137 -7.06 -0.16 13.77
C GLY A 137 -7.08 0.83 14.93
N ALA A 138 -6.65 0.37 16.11
CA ALA A 138 -6.51 1.18 17.32
C ALA A 138 -5.05 1.34 17.79
N ASP A 139 -4.10 0.75 17.08
CA ASP A 139 -2.68 0.96 17.29
C ASP A 139 -2.24 2.20 16.52
N PHE A 140 -1.86 3.24 17.25
CA PHE A 140 -1.37 4.51 16.71
C PHE A 140 0.08 4.76 17.14
N GLY A 141 0.73 3.77 17.77
CA GLY A 141 2.04 3.94 18.39
C GLY A 141 2.03 5.04 19.44
N THR A 142 2.78 6.11 19.20
CA THR A 142 2.85 7.28 20.09
C THR A 142 1.89 8.40 19.73
N GLU A 143 1.14 8.26 18.63
CA GLU A 143 0.29 9.32 18.14
C GLU A 143 -1.02 9.42 18.93
N THR A 144 -1.42 10.66 19.18
CA THR A 144 -2.65 11.04 19.88
C THR A 144 -3.21 12.30 19.23
N CYS A 145 -4.47 12.65 19.48
CA CYS A 145 -4.98 13.96 19.06
C CYS A 145 -4.10 15.13 19.58
N ILE A 146 -3.48 14.95 20.75
CA ILE A 146 -2.57 15.95 21.35
C ILE A 146 -1.28 16.09 20.54
N SER A 147 -0.66 15.00 20.11
CA SER A 147 0.53 15.08 19.25
C SER A 147 0.21 15.63 17.86
N GLN A 148 -1.05 15.53 17.42
CA GLN A 148 -1.57 16.12 16.19
C GLN A 148 -2.00 17.60 16.34
N GLY A 149 -1.80 18.22 17.51
CA GLY A 149 -2.05 19.65 17.73
C GLY A 149 -3.44 20.00 18.25
N PHE A 150 -4.26 19.00 18.59
CA PHE A 150 -5.58 19.18 19.19
C PHE A 150 -5.52 19.08 20.72
N TYR A 151 -6.55 19.55 21.42
CA TYR A 151 -6.61 19.44 22.89
C TYR A 151 -7.15 18.11 23.39
N GLY A 152 -7.87 17.37 22.54
CA GLY A 152 -8.46 16.09 22.90
C GLY A 152 -9.15 15.38 21.75
N GLY A 153 -10.02 14.43 22.09
CA GLY A 153 -10.74 13.57 21.15
C GLY A 153 -10.04 12.24 20.92
N ARG A 154 -10.36 11.57 19.80
CA ARG A 154 -9.85 10.24 19.49
C ARG A 154 -9.40 10.13 18.04
N LEU A 155 -8.21 9.58 17.82
CA LEU A 155 -7.76 9.18 16.50
C LEU A 155 -8.53 7.96 15.99
N SER A 156 -8.70 7.90 14.68
CA SER A 156 -9.17 6.71 13.97
C SER A 156 -8.17 6.36 12.89
N CYS A 157 -8.10 5.09 12.50
CA CYS A 157 -7.28 4.64 11.40
C CYS A 157 -8.14 4.42 10.16
N THR A 158 -7.68 4.90 9.00
CA THR A 158 -8.35 4.64 7.71
C THR A 158 -8.04 3.23 7.21
N ASN A 159 -8.72 2.80 6.13
CA ASN A 159 -8.42 1.52 5.48
C ASN A 159 -7.09 1.55 4.71
N GLU A 160 -6.50 2.73 4.55
CA GLU A 160 -5.20 2.96 3.94
C GLU A 160 -4.10 3.13 5.01
N CYS A 161 -4.39 2.81 6.28
CA CYS A 161 -3.48 2.90 7.41
C CYS A 161 -2.85 4.28 7.62
N THR A 162 -3.68 5.30 7.36
CA THR A 162 -3.38 6.69 7.66
C THR A 162 -4.19 7.14 8.87
N ILE A 163 -3.59 8.03 9.66
CA ILE A 163 -4.27 8.63 10.81
C ILE A 163 -5.37 9.56 10.30
N ASN A 164 -6.57 9.38 10.86
CA ASN A 164 -7.70 10.27 10.69
C ASN A 164 -8.00 10.96 12.03
N ASP A 165 -7.79 12.28 12.04
CA ASP A 165 -7.93 13.19 13.17
C ASP A 165 -9.27 13.94 13.18
N SER A 166 -10.21 13.62 12.29
CA SER A 166 -11.52 14.30 12.21
C SER A 166 -12.38 14.19 13.48
N SER A 167 -12.08 13.22 14.35
CA SER A 167 -12.71 13.04 15.67
C SER A 167 -11.88 13.61 16.82
N CYS A 168 -10.78 14.31 16.51
CA CYS A 168 -10.10 15.17 17.45
C CYS A 168 -10.91 16.45 17.69
N SER A 169 -10.67 17.08 18.84
CA SER A 169 -11.48 18.21 19.30
C SER A 169 -10.60 19.30 19.90
N GLY A 170 -10.94 20.55 19.56
CA GLY A 170 -10.35 21.74 20.14
C GLY A 170 -8.98 22.06 19.52
N THR A 171 -8.85 23.25 18.98
CA THR A 171 -7.56 23.82 18.53
C THR A 171 -7.59 25.34 18.69
N CYS A 172 -6.42 25.94 18.93
CA CYS A 172 -6.32 27.40 18.96
C CYS A 172 -6.82 28.07 17.68
N GLY A 173 -7.84 28.92 17.83
CA GLY A 173 -8.43 29.66 16.72
C GLY A 173 -9.55 28.91 16.00
N ASP A 174 -10.16 27.90 16.64
CA ASP A 174 -11.35 27.21 16.13
C ASP A 174 -12.65 28.01 16.38
N GLY A 175 -12.54 29.17 17.06
CA GLY A 175 -13.65 30.05 17.38
C GLY A 175 -14.45 29.61 18.62
N VAL A 176 -13.95 28.63 19.37
CA VAL A 176 -14.59 28.07 20.57
C VAL A 176 -13.59 28.03 21.70
N HIS A 177 -13.71 28.91 22.69
CA HIS A 177 -12.85 28.88 23.88
C HIS A 177 -13.00 27.55 24.65
N ASN A 178 -12.04 26.64 24.49
CA ASN A 178 -12.10 25.27 25.01
C ASN A 178 -10.72 24.71 25.39
N GLY A 179 -10.70 23.50 25.98
CA GLY A 179 -9.47 22.79 26.27
C GLY A 179 -8.50 23.55 27.19
N LEU A 180 -7.33 23.90 26.66
CA LEU A 180 -6.23 24.55 27.38
C LEU A 180 -6.11 26.06 27.11
N GLU A 181 -7.03 26.62 26.32
CA GLU A 181 -7.00 28.02 25.92
C GLU A 181 -7.42 28.94 27.07
N GLN A 182 -6.94 30.19 27.05
CA GLN A 182 -7.46 31.27 27.90
C GLN A 182 -8.46 32.16 27.16
N CYS A 183 -8.48 32.06 25.84
CA CYS A 183 -9.35 32.78 24.92
C CYS A 183 -9.30 32.13 23.53
N ASP A 184 -10.28 32.40 22.68
CA ASP A 184 -10.22 32.13 21.25
C ASP A 184 -10.71 33.38 20.49
N GLY A 185 -9.80 34.03 19.77
CA GLY A 185 -10.10 35.26 19.05
C GLY A 185 -10.57 36.39 19.98
N VAL A 186 -11.88 36.64 20.00
CA VAL A 186 -12.52 37.63 20.89
C VAL A 186 -13.35 36.99 22.01
N ASP A 187 -13.43 35.67 22.06
CA ASP A 187 -14.04 34.95 23.17
C ASP A 187 -13.02 34.80 24.31
N PHE A 188 -13.26 35.49 25.42
CA PHE A 188 -12.44 35.42 26.63
C PHE A 188 -13.20 34.73 27.78
N GLY A 189 -14.41 34.20 27.52
CA GLY A 189 -15.34 33.76 28.56
C GLY A 189 -15.59 34.86 29.60
N VAL A 190 -15.19 34.61 30.85
CA VAL A 190 -15.30 35.57 31.97
C VAL A 190 -14.03 36.40 32.21
N THR A 191 -12.98 36.18 31.40
CA THR A 191 -11.70 36.86 31.55
C THR A 191 -11.80 38.30 31.04
N THR A 192 -11.44 39.26 31.91
CA THR A 192 -11.33 40.68 31.56
C THR A 192 -10.01 41.24 32.05
N CYS A 193 -9.57 42.38 31.51
CA CYS A 193 -8.43 43.12 32.03
C CYS A 193 -8.56 43.40 33.53
N ALA A 194 -9.74 43.87 33.98
CA ALA A 194 -10.02 44.09 35.39
C ALA A 194 -9.94 42.80 36.22
N GLY A 195 -10.48 41.68 35.73
CA GLY A 195 -10.39 40.38 36.39
C GLY A 195 -8.96 39.85 36.53
N ARG A 196 -8.06 40.23 35.61
CA ARG A 196 -6.62 39.95 35.71
C ARG A 196 -5.85 40.98 36.55
N GLY A 197 -6.51 42.04 37.06
CA GLY A 197 -5.93 43.06 37.93
C GLY A 197 -5.47 44.33 37.23
N TYR A 198 -5.76 44.50 35.93
CA TYR A 198 -5.57 45.75 35.19
C TYR A 198 -6.86 46.58 35.29
N LEU A 199 -7.03 47.26 36.42
CA LEU A 199 -8.26 47.97 36.76
C LEU A 199 -8.43 49.22 35.89
N GLY A 200 -9.64 49.45 35.38
CA GLY A 200 -9.97 50.62 34.56
C GLY A 200 -9.34 50.67 33.17
N ALA A 201 -8.64 49.62 32.71
CA ALA A 201 -8.02 49.58 31.39
C ALA A 201 -9.02 49.98 30.29
N VAL A 202 -8.60 50.85 29.37
CA VAL A 202 -9.47 51.42 28.32
C VAL A 202 -9.36 50.68 27.00
N SER A 203 -8.35 49.83 26.82
CA SER A 203 -8.24 48.93 25.67
C SER A 203 -8.75 47.53 25.99
N PRO A 204 -9.35 46.83 25.00
CA PRO A 204 -9.85 45.48 25.19
C PRO A 204 -8.71 44.46 25.36
N PRO A 205 -8.96 43.32 26.02
CA PRO A 205 -8.02 42.21 26.01
C PRO A 205 -7.82 41.67 24.59
N LEU A 206 -6.63 41.15 24.31
CA LEU A 206 -6.31 40.47 23.06
C LEU A 206 -5.94 39.02 23.36
N CYS A 207 -6.27 38.15 22.40
CA CYS A 207 -5.87 36.76 22.41
C CYS A 207 -4.65 36.59 21.49
N ASP A 208 -3.60 35.93 21.97
CA ASP A 208 -2.42 35.65 21.16
C ASP A 208 -2.61 34.40 20.27
N ALA A 209 -1.63 34.13 19.40
CA ALA A 209 -1.68 33.01 18.46
C ALA A 209 -1.53 31.62 19.12
N ALA A 210 -1.23 31.58 20.42
CA ALA A 210 -1.23 30.37 21.23
C ALA A 210 -2.45 30.32 22.17
N CYS A 211 -3.46 31.17 21.91
CA CYS A 211 -4.69 31.28 22.69
C CYS A 211 -4.44 31.66 24.16
N GLY A 212 -3.36 32.42 24.38
CA GLY A 212 -3.01 33.05 25.63
C GLY A 212 -3.62 34.44 25.75
N PHE A 213 -3.99 34.81 26.98
CA PHE A 213 -4.41 36.16 27.30
C PHE A 213 -3.22 37.13 27.22
N ALA A 214 -3.25 38.06 26.28
CA ALA A 214 -2.20 39.06 26.12
C ALA A 214 -2.39 40.21 27.11
N ALA A 215 -1.85 40.05 28.33
CA ALA A 215 -1.96 41.06 29.39
C ALA A 215 -1.41 42.44 29.00
N SER A 216 -0.44 42.49 28.08
CA SER A 216 0.11 43.71 27.50
C SER A 216 -0.91 44.56 26.73
N SER A 217 -2.05 43.98 26.32
CA SER A 217 -3.11 44.71 25.63
C SER A 217 -4.02 45.48 26.59
N CYS A 218 -3.92 45.29 27.90
CA CYS A 218 -4.76 45.94 28.92
C CYS A 218 -4.22 47.33 29.31
N THR A 219 -4.16 48.24 28.35
CA THR A 219 -3.52 49.55 28.50
C THR A 219 -4.47 50.65 28.94
N CYS A 220 -3.88 51.64 29.60
CA CYS A 220 -4.41 52.95 29.92
C CYS A 220 -3.74 53.97 28.98
N GLY A 221 -4.38 54.33 27.87
CA GLY A 221 -3.79 55.26 26.90
C GLY A 221 -2.45 54.79 26.32
N GLY A 222 -2.27 53.48 26.12
CA GLY A 222 -1.02 52.88 25.64
C GLY A 222 -0.02 52.49 26.72
N VAL A 223 -0.28 52.78 27.99
CA VAL A 223 0.56 52.39 29.14
C VAL A 223 -0.07 51.24 29.90
N LEU A 224 0.71 50.22 30.26
CA LEU A 224 0.24 49.14 31.13
C LEU A 224 0.36 49.56 32.60
N CYS A 225 -0.76 49.78 33.29
CA CYS A 225 -0.74 50.09 34.72
C CYS A 225 -0.27 48.88 35.55
N ALA A 226 0.36 49.14 36.69
CA ALA A 226 0.83 48.09 37.59
C ALA A 226 -0.35 47.26 38.13
N GLN A 227 -0.28 45.95 37.88
CA GLN A 227 -1.33 44.98 38.18
C GLN A 227 -1.71 45.04 39.68
N ARG A 228 -3.01 45.20 39.97
CA ARG A 228 -3.64 45.26 41.31
C ARG A 228 -3.25 46.46 42.19
N THR A 229 -2.23 47.24 41.84
CA THR A 229 -1.75 48.38 42.64
C THR A 229 -2.12 49.73 42.04
N GLN A 230 -2.45 49.77 40.75
CA GLN A 230 -2.87 50.97 40.05
C GLN A 230 -4.21 50.76 39.34
N THR A 231 -4.98 51.83 39.20
CA THR A 231 -6.20 51.92 38.39
C THR A 231 -6.01 52.96 37.30
N CYS A 232 -6.45 52.62 36.09
CA CYS A 232 -6.55 53.58 35.01
C CYS A 232 -7.77 54.47 35.21
N VAL A 233 -7.55 55.78 35.26
CA VAL A 233 -8.58 56.81 35.38
C VAL A 233 -8.37 57.86 34.30
N VAL A 234 -9.41 58.65 34.02
CA VAL A 234 -9.32 59.75 33.04
C VAL A 234 -9.17 61.05 33.80
N VAL A 235 -8.00 61.68 33.68
CA VAL A 235 -7.69 63.00 34.25
C VAL A 235 -7.53 63.97 33.09
N ASP A 236 -8.37 65.00 33.04
CA ASP A 236 -8.35 66.00 31.96
C ASP A 236 -8.36 65.37 30.55
N ASP A 237 -9.25 64.41 30.32
CA ASP A 237 -9.39 63.61 29.08
C ASP A 237 -8.17 62.73 28.72
N ILE A 238 -7.19 62.58 29.62
CA ILE A 238 -6.00 61.75 29.43
C ILE A 238 -6.08 60.50 30.33
N PRO A 239 -6.06 59.29 29.73
CA PRO A 239 -5.95 58.05 30.50
C PRO A 239 -4.63 58.00 31.27
N THR A 240 -4.70 57.91 32.60
CA THR A 240 -3.55 57.96 33.51
C THR A 240 -3.63 56.83 34.54
N CYS A 241 -2.49 56.20 34.85
CA CYS A 241 -2.38 55.20 35.91
C CYS A 241 -2.19 55.87 37.27
N GLU A 242 -3.17 55.74 38.17
CA GLU A 242 -3.07 56.22 39.55
C GLU A 242 -2.96 55.06 40.54
N ALA A 243 -2.29 55.28 41.67
CA ALA A 243 -2.22 54.27 42.73
C ALA A 243 -3.58 54.11 43.41
N ASN A 244 -3.90 52.87 43.79
CA ASN A 244 -5.12 52.54 44.53
C ASN A 244 -5.13 53.06 45.97
#